data_AF-A0A925VGX1-F1
#
_entry.id   AF-A0A925VGX1-F1
#
_cell.length_a   1.000
_cell.length_b   1.000
_cell.length_c   1.000
_cell.angle_alpha   90.00
_cell.angle_beta   90.00
_cell.angle_gamma   90.00
#
_symmetry.space_group_name_H-M   'P 1'
#
loop_
_entity.id
_entity.type
_entity.pdbx_description
1 polymer ?
#
loop_
_entity_poly.entity_id
_entity_poly.type
_entity_poly.pdbx_seq_one_letter_code
_entity_poly.pdbx_strand_id
1 'polypeptide(L)'
;AASCTTTGGAAGVQASSVPLTLTLSLPPELATLAPSRLSLTLASDKSWPNAGVPTRLYNWQSARWDEQSFDGPGDLLVAQPEHYMRAGRVLVQLDGRIPEAGCLTASASVEGTVP
;
A
#
# COMPACT_ATOMS: atom_id res chain seq x y z
N ALA A 1 7.03 10.83 -5.57
CA ALA A 1 5.70 11.22 -6.09
C ALA A 1 5.30 12.56 -5.47
N ALA A 2 4.52 13.38 -6.16
CA ALA A 2 4.04 14.65 -5.63
C ALA A 2 2.93 14.41 -4.60
N SER A 3 2.84 15.25 -3.57
CA SER A 3 1.71 15.23 -2.62
C SER A 3 0.47 15.87 -3.23
N CYS A 4 -0.70 15.46 -2.76
CA CYS A 4 -2.00 16.02 -3.14
C CYS A 4 -2.97 15.96 -1.96
N THR A 5 -4.13 16.59 -2.11
CA THR A 5 -5.21 16.53 -1.13
C THR A 5 -6.46 16.02 -1.85
N THR A 6 -7.08 14.97 -1.32
CA THR A 6 -8.34 14.44 -1.85
C THR A 6 -9.48 15.45 -1.70
N THR A 7 -10.57 15.26 -2.43
CA THR A 7 -11.78 16.09 -2.28
C THR A 7 -12.34 16.07 -0.85
N GLY A 8 -12.10 15.00 -0.10
CA GLY A 8 -12.47 14.87 1.32
C GLY A 8 -11.48 15.50 2.31
N GLY A 9 -10.41 16.16 1.83
CA GLY A 9 -9.42 16.84 2.66
C GLY A 9 -8.28 15.95 3.19
N ALA A 10 -8.28 14.66 2.88
CA ALA A 10 -7.19 13.76 3.29
C ALA A 10 -5.94 13.98 2.43
N ALA A 11 -4.76 13.98 3.07
CA ALA A 11 -3.48 14.05 2.39
C ALA A 11 -3.19 12.74 1.64
N GLY A 12 -2.68 12.86 0.42
CA GLY A 12 -2.41 11.74 -0.46
C GLY A 12 -1.20 11.95 -1.36
N VAL A 13 -1.05 11.03 -2.29
CA VAL A 13 0.03 10.99 -3.27
C VAL A 13 -0.57 11.02 -4.67
N GLN A 14 -0.04 11.90 -5.52
CA GLN A 14 -0.48 11.99 -6.90
C GLN A 14 -0.03 10.75 -7.66
N ALA A 15 -0.98 10.03 -8.23
CA ALA A 15 -0.74 8.96 -9.19
C ALA A 15 -0.34 9.56 -10.54
N SER A 16 0.91 9.97 -10.69
CA SER A 16 1.42 10.54 -11.95
C SER A 16 2.55 9.75 -12.59
N SER A 17 3.04 8.72 -11.92
CA SER A 17 4.14 7.86 -12.38
C SER A 17 3.72 6.40 -12.39
N VAL A 18 4.26 5.65 -13.35
CA VAL A 18 4.07 4.20 -13.46
C VAL A 18 5.46 3.53 -13.59
N PRO A 19 5.82 2.60 -12.69
CA PRO A 19 5.07 2.19 -11.51
C PRO A 19 5.06 3.27 -10.41
N LEU A 20 3.98 3.37 -9.65
CA LEU A 20 3.90 4.16 -8.42
C LEU A 20 4.28 3.28 -7.24
N THR A 21 5.31 3.67 -6.47
CA THR A 21 5.68 2.99 -5.23
C THR A 21 5.29 3.83 -4.02
N LEU A 22 4.57 3.21 -3.09
CA LEU A 22 4.16 3.78 -1.81
C LEU A 22 4.92 3.07 -0.69
N THR A 23 5.35 3.85 0.30
CA THR A 23 5.98 3.33 1.52
C THR A 23 5.09 3.65 2.69
N LEU A 24 4.57 2.62 3.35
CA LEU A 24 3.81 2.73 4.58
C LEU A 24 4.75 2.36 5.75
N SER A 25 4.86 3.24 6.73
CA SER A 25 5.78 3.09 7.85
C SER A 25 5.02 3.20 9.16
N LEU A 26 5.29 2.27 10.07
CA LEU A 26 4.93 2.42 11.46
C LEU A 26 5.77 3.49 12.15
N PRO A 27 5.27 4.03 13.27
CA PRO A 27 6.09 4.79 14.19
C PRO A 27 7.34 4.01 14.63
N PRO A 28 8.47 4.69 14.91
CA PRO A 28 9.75 4.04 15.25
C PRO A 28 9.65 3.05 16.43
N GLU A 29 8.82 3.34 17.42
CA GLU A 29 8.58 2.51 18.61
C GLU A 29 7.95 1.15 18.28
N LEU A 30 7.29 1.01 17.12
CA LEU A 30 6.70 -0.24 16.65
C LEU A 30 7.51 -0.87 15.50
N ALA A 31 8.73 -0.40 15.22
CA ALA A 31 9.53 -0.91 14.11
C ALA A 31 9.91 -2.40 14.27
N THR A 32 9.95 -2.91 15.50
CA THR A 32 10.24 -4.31 15.83
C THR A 32 8.99 -5.19 15.92
N LEU A 33 7.80 -4.64 15.68
CA LEU A 33 6.55 -5.39 15.73
C LEU A 33 6.60 -6.60 14.78
N ALA A 34 6.38 -7.79 15.33
CA ALA A 34 6.21 -9.02 14.57
C ALA A 34 4.75 -9.14 14.15
N PRO A 35 4.42 -8.98 12.86
CA PRO A 35 3.04 -8.88 12.42
C PRO A 35 2.35 -10.25 12.37
N SER A 36 1.13 -10.34 12.88
CA SER A 36 0.23 -11.49 12.76
C SER A 36 -0.95 -11.22 11.83
N ARG A 37 -1.28 -9.94 11.60
CA ARG A 37 -2.32 -9.50 10.67
C ARG A 37 -1.89 -8.18 10.02
N LEU A 38 -2.05 -8.06 8.70
CA LEU A 38 -1.83 -6.82 7.96
C LEU A 38 -2.99 -6.59 6.98
N SER A 39 -3.61 -5.43 7.07
CA SER A 39 -4.63 -4.97 6.13
C SER A 39 -4.19 -3.67 5.51
N LEU A 40 -4.34 -3.53 4.20
CA LEU A 40 -4.09 -2.29 3.47
C LEU A 40 -5.42 -1.72 3.00
N THR A 41 -5.58 -0.40 3.06
CA THR A 41 -6.75 0.29 2.51
C THR A 41 -6.26 1.30 1.49
N LEU A 42 -6.69 1.13 0.24
CA LEU A 42 -6.40 2.07 -0.85
C LEU A 42 -7.68 2.82 -1.24
N ALA A 43 -7.57 4.13 -1.39
CA ALA A 43 -8.65 4.97 -1.89
C ALA A 43 -8.13 6.06 -2.83
N SER A 44 -9.00 6.57 -3.69
CA SER A 44 -8.69 7.59 -4.69
C SER A 44 -9.75 8.70 -4.71
N ASP A 45 -9.37 9.90 -5.14
CA ASP A 45 -10.32 11.01 -5.35
C ASP A 45 -11.12 10.87 -6.66
N LYS A 46 -10.55 10.17 -7.65
CA LYS A 46 -11.18 9.86 -8.94
C LYS A 46 -11.59 8.40 -9.02
N SER A 47 -12.25 8.06 -10.12
CA SER A 47 -12.58 6.69 -10.47
C SER A 47 -11.32 5.83 -10.53
N TRP A 48 -11.22 4.88 -9.60
CA TRP A 48 -10.23 3.83 -9.67
C TRP A 48 -10.49 2.97 -10.91
N PRO A 49 -9.49 2.71 -11.77
CA PRO A 49 -9.67 1.76 -12.84
C PRO A 49 -9.76 0.37 -12.23
N ASN A 50 -10.98 -0.14 -12.02
CA ASN A 50 -11.27 -1.47 -11.46
C ASN A 50 -10.57 -2.62 -12.23
N ALA A 51 -10.03 -2.36 -13.42
CA ALA A 51 -9.22 -3.30 -14.19
C ALA A 51 -7.94 -2.62 -14.66
N GLY A 52 -6.82 -3.34 -14.58
CA GLY A 52 -5.52 -2.89 -15.09
C GLY A 52 -4.69 -2.07 -14.10
N VAL A 53 -4.93 -2.23 -12.80
CA VAL A 53 -4.05 -1.74 -11.73
C VAL A 53 -3.50 -2.93 -10.94
N PRO A 54 -2.41 -3.57 -11.41
CA PRO A 54 -1.74 -4.59 -10.62
C PRO A 54 -1.25 -3.99 -9.31
N THR A 55 -1.68 -4.57 -8.19
CA THR A 55 -1.18 -4.24 -6.86
C THR A 55 -0.13 -5.26 -6.46
N ARG A 56 1.09 -4.81 -6.16
CA ARG A 56 2.19 -5.67 -5.74
C ARG A 56 2.74 -5.24 -4.39
N LEU A 57 3.11 -6.22 -3.58
CA LEU A 57 3.82 -5.98 -2.31
C LEU A 57 5.24 -6.48 -2.43
N TYR A 58 6.18 -5.75 -1.83
CA TYR A 58 7.55 -6.21 -1.79
C TYR A 58 7.70 -7.30 -0.73
N ASN A 59 7.99 -8.51 -1.18
CA ASN A 59 8.31 -9.64 -0.33
C ASN A 59 9.78 -9.56 0.09
N TRP A 60 10.01 -9.28 1.37
CA TRP A 60 11.34 -9.13 1.95
C TRP A 60 12.07 -10.46 2.11
N GLN A 61 11.36 -11.59 2.13
CA GLN A 61 11.95 -12.92 2.21
C GLN A 61 12.52 -13.35 0.86
N SER A 62 11.78 -13.13 -0.23
CA SER A 62 12.18 -13.52 -1.59
C SER A 62 12.93 -12.41 -2.34
N ALA A 63 12.91 -11.17 -1.82
CA ALA A 63 13.42 -9.96 -2.46
C ALA A 63 12.76 -9.69 -3.84
N ARG A 64 11.44 -9.87 -3.93
CA ARG A 64 10.66 -9.72 -5.17
C ARG A 64 9.37 -8.96 -4.91
N TRP A 65 8.79 -8.43 -5.98
CA TRP A 65 7.43 -7.89 -5.98
C TRP A 65 6.45 -9.02 -6.28
N ASP A 66 5.59 -9.35 -5.31
CA ASP A 66 4.56 -10.36 -5.47
C ASP A 66 3.23 -9.67 -5.76
N GLU A 67 2.60 -10.06 -6.86
CA GLU A 67 1.28 -9.56 -7.24
C GLU A 67 0.21 -10.11 -6.31
N GLN A 68 -0.65 -9.21 -5.84
CA GLN A 68 -1.75 -9.53 -4.95
C GLN A 68 -3.02 -9.68 -5.77
N SER A 69 -3.88 -10.62 -5.40
CA SER A 69 -5.23 -10.74 -5.98
C SER A 69 -6.14 -9.63 -5.45
N PHE A 70 -5.88 -8.40 -5.88
CA PHE A 70 -6.56 -7.19 -5.44
C PHE A 70 -6.61 -6.16 -6.57
N ASP A 71 -7.83 -5.86 -7.01
CA ASP A 71 -8.07 -4.94 -8.12
C ASP A 71 -8.32 -3.49 -7.65
N GLY A 72 -8.55 -3.29 -6.34
CA GLY A 72 -8.84 -2.00 -5.73
C GLY A 72 -10.07 -1.26 -6.29
N PRO A 73 -10.43 -0.12 -5.70
CA PRO A 73 -9.98 0.39 -4.41
C PRO A 73 -10.62 -0.41 -3.26
N GLY A 74 -10.22 -0.15 -2.02
CA GLY A 74 -10.77 -0.81 -0.84
C GLY A 74 -9.72 -1.53 0.00
N ASP A 75 -10.18 -2.55 0.73
CA ASP A 75 -9.36 -3.27 1.70
C ASP A 75 -8.74 -4.54 1.11
N LEU A 76 -7.43 -4.67 1.30
CA LEU A 76 -6.64 -5.86 0.99
C LEU A 76 -6.14 -6.48 2.30
N LEU A 77 -6.64 -7.67 2.63
CA LEU A 77 -6.05 -8.50 3.67
C LEU A 77 -4.82 -9.23 3.11
N VAL A 78 -3.65 -8.94 3.66
CA VAL A 78 -2.38 -9.52 3.20
C VAL A 78 -2.18 -10.89 3.85
N ALA A 79 -2.05 -11.92 3.03
CA ALA A 79 -1.64 -13.25 3.49
C ALA A 79 -0.16 -13.22 3.89
N GLN A 80 0.22 -13.93 4.97
CA GLN A 80 1.61 -14.05 5.44
C GLN A 80 2.28 -12.67 5.66
N PRO A 81 1.72 -11.82 6.54
CA PRO A 81 2.20 -10.45 6.72
C PRO A 81 3.69 -10.35 7.08
N GLU A 82 4.26 -11.38 7.71
CA GLU A 82 5.68 -11.50 8.03
C GLU A 82 6.61 -11.48 6.81
N HIS A 83 6.10 -11.82 5.62
CA HIS A 83 6.88 -11.74 4.38
C HIS A 83 6.95 -10.32 3.82
N TYR A 84 5.95 -9.48 4.09
CA TYR A 84 5.75 -8.20 3.41
C TYR A 84 6.07 -6.97 4.27
N MET A 85 6.36 -7.17 5.55
CA MET A 85 6.73 -6.12 6.47
C MET A 85 8.14 -6.32 7.04
N ARG A 86 8.96 -5.26 7.00
CA ARG A 86 10.33 -5.29 7.55
C ARG A 86 10.67 -3.97 8.22
N ALA A 87 11.08 -4.05 9.49
CA ALA A 87 11.44 -2.87 10.29
C ALA A 87 10.34 -1.79 10.26
N GLY A 88 9.10 -2.18 10.52
CA GLY A 88 7.96 -1.27 10.51
C GLY A 88 7.47 -0.82 9.13
N ARG A 89 8.05 -1.31 8.02
CA ARG A 89 7.76 -0.80 6.67
C ARG A 89 7.10 -1.83 5.77
N VAL A 90 6.15 -1.36 4.98
CA VAL A 90 5.51 -2.08 3.87
C VAL A 90 5.70 -1.25 2.60
N LEU A 91 6.08 -1.91 1.51
CA LEU A 91 6.19 -1.28 0.19
C LEU A 91 5.07 -1.81 -0.70
N VAL A 92 4.33 -0.88 -1.31
CA VAL A 92 3.25 -1.17 -2.25
C VAL A 92 3.64 -0.60 -3.60
N GLN A 93 3.50 -1.38 -4.65
CA GLN A 93 3.68 -0.93 -6.03
C GLN A 93 2.36 -1.06 -6.78
N LEU A 94 1.98 0.02 -7.44
CA LEU A 94 0.79 0.11 -8.29
C LEU A 94 1.26 0.40 -9.72
N ASP A 95 0.69 -0.31 -10.68
CA ASP A 95 1.12 -0.27 -12.08
C ASP A 95 -0.06 -0.03 -13.03
N GLY A 96 0.21 0.00 -14.33
CA GLY A 96 -0.80 0.08 -15.38
C GLY A 96 -1.55 1.41 -15.38
N ARG A 97 -2.86 1.36 -15.15
CA ARG A 97 -3.78 2.51 -15.28
C ARG A 97 -3.89 3.37 -14.03
N ILE A 98 -3.02 3.16 -13.04
CA ILE A 98 -3.07 3.91 -11.78
C ILE A 98 -3.10 5.44 -11.94
N PRO A 99 -2.53 6.09 -12.98
CA PRO A 99 -2.63 7.54 -13.09
C PRO A 99 -4.05 8.12 -13.24
N GLU A 100 -5.01 7.30 -13.66
CA GLU A 100 -6.41 7.72 -13.77
C GLU A 100 -7.06 7.91 -12.39
N ALA A 101 -6.52 7.28 -11.36
CA ALA A 101 -6.99 7.38 -9.98
C ALA A 101 -6.69 8.75 -9.34
N GLY A 102 -5.87 9.61 -9.95
CA GLY A 102 -5.63 10.97 -9.47
C GLY A 102 -4.89 11.00 -8.12
N CYS A 103 -5.52 11.57 -7.10
CA CYS A 103 -4.96 11.65 -5.75
C CYS A 103 -5.28 10.37 -4.96
N LEU A 104 -4.24 9.63 -4.60
CA LEU A 104 -4.34 8.37 -3.87
C LEU A 104 -4.08 8.55 -2.38
N THR A 105 -4.84 7.82 -1.57
CA THR A 105 -4.57 7.63 -0.16
C THR A 105 -4.37 6.15 0.10
N ALA A 106 -3.38 5.85 0.94
CA ALA A 106 -3.06 4.50 1.35
C ALA A 106 -2.85 4.49 2.85
N SER A 107 -3.47 3.53 3.52
CA SER A 107 -3.26 3.28 4.94
C SER A 107 -3.08 1.79 5.17
N ALA A 108 -2.48 1.45 6.31
CA ALA A 108 -2.31 0.08 6.74
C ALA A 108 -2.75 -0.03 8.20
N SER A 109 -3.39 -1.15 8.53
CA SER A 109 -3.61 -1.60 9.90
C SER A 109 -2.81 -2.88 10.11
N VAL A 110 -2.09 -2.94 11.22
CA VAL A 110 -1.27 -4.10 11.57
C VAL A 110 -1.51 -4.49 13.02
N GLU A 111 -1.63 -5.79 13.25
CA GLU A 111 -1.69 -6.39 14.58
C GLU A 111 -0.51 -7.35 14.71
N GLY A 112 0.00 -7.50 15.93
CA GLY A 112 1.17 -8.31 16.19
C GLY A 112 1.70 -8.13 17.60
N THR A 113 2.90 -8.64 17.85
CA THR A 113 3.57 -8.56 19.16
C THR A 113 4.86 -7.77 19.05
N VAL A 114 5.15 -6.94 20.04
CA VAL A 114 6.48 -6.34 20.22
C VAL A 114 7.31 -7.31 21.07
N PRO A 115 8.49 -7.76 20.59
CA PRO A 115 9.36 -8.66 21.34
C PRO A 115 9.95 -8.05 22.61
#